data_AF-A0A7R9YKK2-F1
#
_entry.id   AF-A0A7R9YKK2-F1
#
_cell.length_a   1.000
_cell.length_b   1.000
_cell.length_c   1.000
_cell.angle_alpha   90.00
_cell.angle_beta   90.00
_cell.angle_gamma   90.00
#
_symmetry.space_group_name_H-M   'P 1'
#
loop_
_entity.id
_entity.type
_entity.pdbx_description
1 polymer ?
#
loop_
_entity_poly.entity_id
_entity_poly.type
_entity_poly.pdbx_seq_one_letter_code
_entity_poly.pdbx_strand_id
1 'polypeptide(L)'
;GGFRFSYMADEAFAQTALLASPFRARAVSHNLRYIDWPSGQAGMQYWARMGNAYASGPRVLGIGDLGTLRTSEAMFARKVDPAIDAELISAWDSVMERKLRGEHPSDQPPIGRSLLDRDPTLVRE
;
A
#
# COMPACT_ATOMS: atom_id res chain seq x y z
N GLY A 1 -3.81 11.96 -29.48
CA GLY A 1 -3.01 10.78 -29.09
C GLY A 1 -3.38 10.41 -27.67
N GLY A 2 -3.73 9.15 -27.42
CA GLY A 2 -4.12 8.68 -26.08
C GLY A 2 -2.98 7.94 -25.36
N PHE A 3 -3.31 7.30 -24.23
CA PHE A 3 -2.38 6.57 -23.36
C PHE A 3 -1.65 5.37 -24.00
N ARG A 4 -1.98 4.99 -25.24
CA ARG A 4 -1.35 3.89 -25.99
C ARG A 4 0.17 4.04 -26.16
N PHE A 5 0.67 5.27 -26.21
CA PHE A 5 2.08 5.57 -26.42
C PHE A 5 2.68 6.39 -25.27
N SER A 6 2.10 6.27 -24.07
CA SER A 6 2.54 6.97 -22.88
C SER A 6 3.39 6.05 -21.99
N TYR A 7 4.47 6.58 -21.45
CA TYR A 7 5.26 5.91 -20.41
C TYR A 7 4.46 5.87 -19.10
N MET A 8 4.51 4.73 -18.38
CA MET A 8 3.78 4.52 -17.10
C MET A 8 2.29 4.88 -17.20
N ALA A 9 1.64 4.48 -18.30
CA ALA A 9 0.25 4.83 -18.57
C ALA A 9 -0.72 4.36 -17.48
N ASP A 10 -0.42 3.26 -16.79
CA ASP A 10 -1.19 2.73 -15.68
C ASP A 10 -1.25 3.66 -14.46
N GLU A 11 -0.23 4.49 -14.25
CA GLU A 11 -0.20 5.45 -13.14
C GLU A 11 -1.15 6.64 -13.35
N ALA A 12 -1.53 6.94 -14.60
CA ALA A 12 -2.31 8.13 -14.94
C ALA A 12 -3.63 7.85 -15.66
N PHE A 13 -3.78 6.73 -16.38
CA PHE A 13 -4.95 6.45 -17.20
C PHE A 13 -6.23 6.36 -16.38
N ALA A 14 -6.26 5.49 -15.36
CA ALA A 14 -7.47 5.24 -14.57
C ALA A 14 -7.93 6.50 -13.83
N GLN A 15 -6.99 7.27 -13.28
CA GLN A 15 -7.26 8.53 -12.59
C GLN A 15 -7.82 9.58 -13.55
N THR A 16 -7.18 9.73 -14.73
CA THR A 16 -7.62 10.67 -15.77
C THR A 16 -9.02 10.33 -16.26
N ALA A 17 -9.28 9.06 -16.56
CA ALA A 17 -10.59 8.59 -17.01
C ALA A 17 -11.66 8.81 -15.94
N LEU A 18 -11.37 8.48 -14.68
CA LEU A 18 -12.30 8.66 -13.56
C LEU A 18 -12.66 10.14 -13.36
N LEU A 19 -11.67 11.03 -13.35
CA LEU A 19 -11.89 12.47 -13.14
C LEU A 19 -12.59 13.16 -14.31
N ALA A 20 -12.43 12.64 -15.53
CA ALA A 20 -13.16 13.09 -16.72
C ALA A 20 -14.58 12.48 -16.84
N SER A 21 -14.94 11.52 -15.98
CA SER A 21 -16.22 10.81 -16.03
C SER A 21 -17.31 11.46 -15.17
N PRO A 22 -18.59 11.04 -15.33
CA PRO A 22 -19.66 11.37 -14.40
C PRO A 22 -19.40 10.90 -12.95
N PHE A 23 -18.50 9.93 -12.73
CA PHE A 23 -18.19 9.38 -11.41
C PHE A 23 -17.13 10.17 -10.64
N ARG A 24 -16.62 11.29 -11.17
CA ARG A 24 -15.57 12.09 -10.51
C ARG A 24 -15.89 12.46 -9.04
N ALA A 25 -17.16 12.66 -8.71
CA ALA A 25 -17.61 12.99 -7.36
C ALA A 25 -17.51 11.81 -6.37
N ARG A 26 -17.33 10.59 -6.88
CA ARG A 26 -17.12 9.36 -6.09
C ARG A 26 -15.64 8.99 -5.97
N ALA A 27 -14.73 9.79 -6.52
CA ALA A 27 -13.31 9.52 -6.46
C ALA A 27 -12.79 9.78 -5.04
N VAL A 28 -12.36 8.71 -4.36
CA VAL A 28 -11.63 8.81 -3.10
C VAL A 28 -10.14 8.85 -3.40
N SER A 29 -9.46 9.91 -2.97
CA SER A 29 -8.01 10.10 -3.20
C SER A 29 -7.17 9.22 -2.25
N HIS A 30 -7.40 7.92 -2.27
CA HIS A 30 -6.68 6.95 -1.45
C HIS A 30 -6.77 5.54 -2.06
N ASN A 31 -5.65 4.82 -2.13
CA ASN A 31 -5.59 3.49 -2.76
C ASN A 31 -5.62 2.31 -1.76
N LEU A 32 -5.68 2.60 -0.45
CA LEU A 32 -5.70 1.62 0.65
C LEU A 32 -4.48 0.68 0.65
N ARG A 33 -3.34 1.14 0.13
CA ARG A 33 -2.07 0.39 0.12
C ARG A 33 -1.03 1.07 0.99
N TYR A 34 -0.39 0.29 1.87
CA TYR A 34 0.86 0.68 2.48
C TYR A 34 1.99 0.44 1.47
N ILE A 35 2.69 1.51 1.10
CA ILE A 35 3.85 1.43 0.20
C ILE A 35 4.94 2.30 0.80
N ASP A 36 6.06 1.68 1.17
CA ASP A 36 7.22 2.43 1.63
C ASP A 36 8.08 2.86 0.44
N TRP A 37 8.12 4.16 0.20
CA TRP A 37 8.92 4.79 -0.84
C TRP A 37 10.15 5.44 -0.21
N PRO A 38 11.32 4.76 -0.24
CA PRO A 38 12.51 5.36 0.30
C PRO A 38 12.93 6.53 -0.59
N SER A 39 13.33 7.64 0.02
CA SER A 39 13.60 8.89 -0.68
C SER A 39 14.91 9.54 -0.22
N GLY A 40 15.39 10.50 -1.02
CA GLY A 40 16.64 11.23 -0.73
C GLY A 40 17.85 10.31 -0.60
N GLN A 41 18.76 10.68 0.31
CA GLN A 41 20.01 9.94 0.54
C GLN A 41 19.75 8.51 1.04
N ALA A 42 18.74 8.31 1.89
CA ALA A 42 18.38 6.99 2.40
C ALA A 42 17.90 6.05 1.27
N GLY A 43 17.12 6.59 0.32
CA GLY A 43 16.72 5.85 -0.89
C GLY A 43 17.90 5.44 -1.75
N MET A 44 18.83 6.36 -2.02
CA MET A 44 20.04 6.04 -2.78
C MET A 44 20.87 4.95 -2.13
N GLN A 45 21.08 5.00 -0.81
CA GLN A 45 21.79 3.98 -0.05
C GLN A 45 21.05 2.63 -0.09
N TYR A 46 19.72 2.66 0.04
CA TYR A 46 18.89 1.47 -0.07
C TYR A 46 19.04 0.80 -1.45
N TRP A 47 18.84 1.54 -2.54
CA TRP A 47 18.93 0.99 -3.89
C TRP A 47 20.36 0.53 -4.23
N ALA A 48 21.40 1.23 -3.76
CA ALA A 48 22.79 0.80 -3.93
C ALA A 48 23.06 -0.56 -3.26
N ARG A 49 22.47 -0.81 -2.08
CA ARG A 49 22.59 -2.10 -1.37
C ARG A 49 21.82 -3.23 -2.06
N MET A 50 20.64 -2.92 -2.60
CA MET A 50 19.72 -3.92 -3.16
C MET A 50 20.05 -4.31 -4.60
N GLY A 51 20.72 -3.42 -5.34
CA GLY A 51 21.06 -3.61 -6.75
C GLY A 51 19.94 -3.17 -7.72
N ASN A 52 20.27 -3.23 -9.02
CA ASN A 52 19.47 -2.63 -10.09
C ASN A 52 18.02 -3.14 -10.18
N ALA A 53 17.76 -4.38 -9.75
CA ALA A 53 16.41 -4.96 -9.77
C ALA A 53 15.40 -4.24 -8.85
N TYR A 54 15.89 -3.43 -7.91
CA TYR A 54 15.07 -2.68 -6.95
C TYR A 54 15.23 -1.16 -7.11
N ALA A 55 16.09 -0.69 -8.02
CA ALA A 55 16.39 0.71 -8.20
C ALA A 55 15.13 1.53 -8.52
N SER A 56 14.99 2.67 -7.85
CA SER A 56 13.82 3.57 -7.98
C SER A 56 12.47 2.93 -7.67
N GLY A 57 12.46 1.75 -7.03
CA GLY A 57 11.25 1.07 -6.58
C GLY A 57 10.96 1.28 -5.08
N PRO A 58 9.76 0.87 -4.63
CA PRO A 58 9.43 0.87 -3.22
C PRO A 58 10.31 -0.13 -2.46
N ARG A 59 10.53 0.13 -1.17
CA ARG A 59 11.32 -0.73 -0.31
C ARG A 59 10.65 -2.10 -0.17
N VAL A 60 11.48 -3.14 -0.11
CA VAL A 60 11.07 -4.47 0.33
C VAL A 60 10.88 -4.46 1.84
N LEU A 61 9.67 -4.76 2.26
CA LEU A 61 9.25 -4.86 3.65
C LEU A 61 9.83 -6.14 4.25
N GLY A 62 10.27 -6.06 5.51
CA GLY A 62 10.80 -7.18 6.27
C GLY A 62 10.11 -7.33 7.62
N ILE A 63 10.54 -8.30 8.43
CA ILE A 63 9.92 -8.62 9.71
C ILE A 63 9.87 -7.44 10.68
N GLY A 64 10.86 -6.54 10.62
CA GLY A 64 10.89 -5.30 11.40
C GLY A 64 9.72 -4.35 11.12
N ASP A 65 9.04 -4.49 9.99
CA ASP A 65 7.88 -3.67 9.60
C ASP A 65 6.55 -4.20 10.15
N LEU A 66 6.51 -5.44 10.69
CA LEU A 66 5.27 -6.11 11.08
C LEU A 66 4.40 -5.28 12.02
N GLY A 67 5.01 -4.58 12.98
CA GLY A 67 4.29 -3.68 13.90
C GLY A 67 3.57 -2.56 13.17
N THR A 68 4.27 -1.87 12.25
CA THR A 68 3.70 -0.81 11.41
C THR A 68 2.62 -1.34 10.47
N LEU A 69 2.81 -2.54 9.90
CA LEU A 69 1.83 -3.14 9.01
C LEU A 69 0.54 -3.53 9.75
N ARG A 70 0.65 -4.02 10.99
CA ARG A 70 -0.52 -4.37 11.83
C ARG A 70 -1.36 -3.15 12.22
N THR A 71 -0.72 -2.03 12.48
CA THR A 71 -1.39 -0.77 12.86
C THR A 71 -1.72 0.11 11.66
N SER A 72 -1.39 -0.32 10.44
CA SER A 72 -1.76 0.39 9.23
C SER A 72 -3.27 0.33 9.00
N GLU A 73 -3.84 1.45 8.53
CA GLU A 73 -5.22 1.54 8.05
C GLU A 73 -5.38 1.01 6.61
N ALA A 74 -4.29 0.58 5.98
CA ALA A 74 -4.29 0.01 4.64
C ALA A 74 -4.84 -1.43 4.64
N MET A 75 -5.44 -1.83 3.51
CA MET A 75 -5.92 -3.19 3.31
C MET A 75 -4.81 -4.10 2.78
N PHE A 76 -3.86 -3.54 2.02
CA PHE A 76 -2.74 -4.28 1.42
C PHE A 76 -1.42 -3.55 1.64
N ALA A 77 -0.30 -4.27 1.55
CA ALA A 77 1.04 -3.71 1.61
C ALA A 77 1.94 -4.22 0.47
N ARG A 78 2.93 -3.43 0.05
CA ARG A 78 3.99 -3.83 -0.89
C ARG A 78 5.28 -3.03 -0.65
N LYS A 79 6.46 -3.53 -1.02
CA LYS A 79 6.78 -4.79 -1.73
C LYS A 79 7.24 -5.87 -0.74
N VAL A 80 6.92 -7.13 -1.01
CA VAL A 80 7.43 -8.28 -0.26
C VAL A 80 8.23 -9.17 -1.20
N ASP A 81 9.34 -9.71 -0.73
CA ASP A 81 10.22 -10.59 -1.50
C ASP A 81 10.75 -11.71 -0.57
N PRO A 82 10.25 -12.96 -0.72
CA PRO A 82 10.66 -14.06 0.14
C PRO A 82 12.16 -14.39 0.07
N ALA A 83 12.84 -14.03 -1.04
CA ALA A 83 14.29 -14.24 -1.15
C ALA A 83 15.09 -13.27 -0.26
N ILE A 84 14.46 -12.20 0.23
CA ILE A 84 15.05 -11.19 1.11
C ILE A 84 14.56 -11.39 2.54
N ASP A 85 13.25 -11.57 2.73
CA ASP A 85 12.64 -11.76 4.04
C ASP A 85 11.36 -12.60 3.93
N ALA A 86 11.51 -13.92 4.10
CA ALA A 86 10.38 -14.85 4.18
C ALA A 86 9.71 -14.88 5.57
N GLU A 87 10.38 -14.35 6.60
CA GLU A 87 9.88 -14.34 7.97
C GLU A 87 8.66 -13.44 8.09
N LEU A 88 8.69 -12.28 7.41
CA LEU A 88 7.54 -11.38 7.35
C LEU A 88 6.27 -12.08 6.83
N ILE A 89 6.39 -12.91 5.78
CA ILE A 89 5.25 -13.62 5.18
C ILE A 89 4.66 -14.60 6.20
N SER A 90 5.52 -15.41 6.81
CA SER A 90 5.10 -16.41 7.80
C SER A 90 4.42 -15.75 9.01
N ALA A 91 4.96 -14.63 9.47
CA ALA A 91 4.38 -13.85 10.57
C ALA A 91 3.04 -13.22 10.17
N TRP A 92 2.91 -12.71 8.94
CA TRP A 92 1.67 -12.15 8.43
C TRP A 92 0.57 -13.20 8.25
N ASP A 93 0.90 -14.39 7.73
CA ASP A 93 -0.01 -15.52 7.60
C ASP A 93 -0.56 -15.92 8.98
N SER A 94 0.30 -16.00 9.99
CA SER A 94 -0.10 -16.27 11.37
C SER A 94 -1.08 -15.22 11.92
N VAL A 95 -0.89 -13.94 11.59
CA VAL A 95 -1.83 -12.87 11.94
C VAL A 95 -3.18 -13.05 11.23
N MET A 96 -3.16 -13.41 9.95
CA MET A 96 -4.38 -13.60 9.16
C MET A 96 -5.17 -14.83 9.58
N GLU A 97 -4.51 -15.94 9.90
CA GLU A 97 -5.16 -17.13 10.45
C GLU A 97 -5.91 -16.85 11.75
N ARG A 98 -5.31 -16.07 12.66
CA ARG A 98 -5.97 -15.64 13.90
C ARG A 98 -7.24 -14.85 13.61
N LYS A 99 -7.17 -13.90 12.67
CA LYS A 99 -8.34 -13.12 12.24
C LYS A 99 -9.43 -13.99 11.62
N LEU A 100 -9.05 -14.98 10.81
CA LEU A 100 -10.00 -15.92 10.21
C LEU A 100 -10.70 -16.79 11.25
N ARG A 101 -10.08 -17.02 12.42
CA ARG A 101 -10.70 -17.66 13.59
C ARG A 101 -11.57 -16.72 14.43
N GLY A 102 -11.73 -15.46 14.03
CA GLY A 102 -12.52 -14.47 14.75
C GLY A 102 -11.76 -13.74 15.86
N GLU A 103 -10.44 -13.92 15.97
CA GLU A 103 -9.63 -13.08 16.86
C GLU A 103 -9.49 -11.69 16.24
N HIS A 104 -10.01 -10.68 16.93
CA HIS A 104 -9.89 -9.28 16.52
C HIS A 104 -8.86 -8.57 17.41
N PRO A 105 -7.63 -8.33 16.93
CA PRO A 105 -6.64 -7.56 17.69
C PRO A 105 -7.20 -6.16 17.99
N SER A 106 -7.23 -5.77 19.26
CA SER A 106 -7.75 -4.46 19.69
C SER A 106 -6.86 -3.28 19.28
N ASP A 107 -5.63 -3.57 18.86
CA ASP A 107 -4.60 -2.61 18.46
C ASP A 107 -4.66 -2.23 16.96
N GLN A 108 -5.55 -2.84 16.18
CA GLN A 108 -5.67 -2.53 14.76
C GLN A 108 -6.77 -1.48 14.49
N PRO A 109 -6.44 -0.35 13.87
CA PRO A 109 -7.45 0.64 13.49
C PRO A 109 -8.37 0.12 12.37
N PRO A 110 -9.58 0.68 12.22
CA PRO A 110 -10.43 0.43 11.07
C PRO A 110 -9.71 0.77 9.74
N ILE A 111 -10.05 0.04 8.68
CA ILE A 111 -9.54 0.32 7.34
C ILE A 111 -9.93 1.74 6.94
N GLY A 112 -8.95 2.51 6.46
CA GLY A 112 -9.15 3.90 6.05
C GLY A 112 -9.66 4.82 7.17
N ARG A 113 -9.36 4.54 8.44
CA ARG A 113 -9.86 5.34 9.56
C ARG A 113 -9.62 6.84 9.39
N SER A 114 -8.43 7.25 8.97
CA SER A 114 -8.10 8.64 8.67
C SER A 114 -8.91 9.25 7.52
N LEU A 115 -9.42 8.44 6.58
CA LEU A 115 -10.33 8.89 5.53
C LEU A 115 -11.72 9.14 6.09
N LEU A 116 -12.24 8.22 6.92
CA LEU A 116 -13.54 8.37 7.56
C LEU A 116 -13.58 9.58 8.50
N ASP A 117 -12.47 9.86 9.19
CA ASP A 117 -12.35 11.02 10.06
C ASP A 117 -12.37 12.34 9.25
N ARG A 118 -11.86 12.33 8.01
CA ARG A 118 -11.85 13.50 7.10
C ARG A 118 -13.15 13.67 6.32
N ASP A 119 -13.79 12.57 5.96
CA ASP A 119 -15.05 12.53 5.24
C ASP A 119 -15.97 11.42 5.81
N PRO A 120 -16.81 11.76 6.80
CA PRO A 120 -17.75 10.81 7.40
C PRO A 120 -18.83 10.31 6.44
N THR A 121 -19.00 10.93 5.26
CA THR A 121 -20.01 10.51 4.29
C THR A 121 -19.65 9.21 3.59
N LEU A 122 -18.38 8.80 3.64
CA LEU A 122 -17.88 7.53 3.09
C LEU A 122 -18.49 6.28 3.77
N VAL A 123 -19.15 6.41 4.91
CA VAL A 123 -19.85 5.32 5.62
C VAL A 123 -21.32 5.20 5.18
N ARG A 124 -21.84 6.17 4.42
CA ARG A 124 -23.26 6.27 4.07
C ARG A 124 -23.47 5.97 2.58
N GLU A 125 -23.53 4.69 2.23
CA GLU A 125 -24.21 4.20 1.02
C GLU A 125 -25.14 3.04 1.37
#